data_AF-A0A7V4KQJ0-F1
#
_entry.id   AF-A0A7V4KQJ0-F1
#
_cell.length_a   1.000
_cell.length_b   1.000
_cell.length_c   1.000
_cell.angle_alpha   90.00
_cell.angle_beta   90.00
_cell.angle_gamma   90.00
#
_symmetry.space_group_name_H-M   'P 1'
#
loop_
_entity.id
_entity.type
_entity.pdbx_description
1 polymer ?
#
loop_
_entity_poly.entity_id
_entity_poly.type
_entity_poly.pdbx_seq_one_letter_code
_entity_poly.pdbx_strand_id
1 'polypeptide(L)'
;MAGPTPYDCHEAFARLADFLDRELDPAESAQVQAHLDVCEHCAAAFGFERRLLDALKAKLRGEPVPPRLLERVRRLLAGTPPDRH
;
A
#
# COMPACT_ATOMS: atom_id res chain seq x y z
N MET A 1 6.74 24.25 4.72
CA MET A 1 6.71 24.43 6.18
C MET A 1 6.96 23.07 6.78
N ALA A 2 7.99 22.92 7.62
CA ALA A 2 8.43 21.64 8.19
C ALA A 2 7.64 21.35 9.48
N GLY A 3 6.88 20.25 9.49
CA GLY A 3 6.30 19.69 10.72
C GLY A 3 7.35 18.84 11.49
N PRO A 4 7.02 18.30 12.67
CA PRO A 4 7.97 17.62 13.58
C PRO A 4 8.37 16.20 13.11
N THR A 5 8.11 15.86 11.86
CA THR A 5 8.39 14.55 11.27
C THR A 5 9.71 14.60 10.51
N PRO A 6 10.42 13.47 10.39
CA PRO A 6 11.69 13.43 9.66
C PRO A 6 11.57 13.79 8.17
N TYR A 7 10.37 13.73 7.59
CA TYR A 7 10.09 14.25 6.26
C TYR A 7 9.26 15.54 6.29
N ASP A 8 9.64 16.49 5.46
CA ASP A 8 8.79 17.61 5.10
C ASP A 8 7.74 17.22 4.04
N CYS A 9 6.85 18.16 3.70
CA CYS A 9 5.78 17.90 2.73
C CYS A 9 6.31 17.49 1.35
N HIS A 10 7.43 18.06 0.89
CA HIS A 10 7.99 17.76 -0.43
C HIS A 10 8.63 16.37 -0.44
N GLU A 11 9.37 16.03 0.62
CA GLU A 11 10.00 14.73 0.80
C GLU A 11 8.96 13.61 0.96
N ALA A 12 7.88 13.87 1.70
CA ALA A 12 6.77 12.93 1.83
C ALA A 12 6.03 12.77 0.50
N PHE A 13 5.75 13.88 -0.21
CA PHE A 13 5.06 13.85 -1.49
C PHE A 13 5.84 13.07 -2.55
N ALA A 14 7.17 13.26 -2.63
CA ALA A 14 8.04 12.54 -3.55
C ALA A 14 8.03 11.01 -3.34
N ARG A 15 7.65 10.54 -2.15
CA ARG A 15 7.61 9.13 -1.76
C ARG A 15 6.19 8.55 -1.75
N LEU A 16 5.15 9.33 -2.07
CA LEU A 16 3.76 8.87 -1.98
C LEU A 16 3.46 7.70 -2.91
N ALA A 17 3.99 7.72 -4.14
CA ALA A 17 3.81 6.64 -5.10
C ALA A 17 4.42 5.32 -4.58
N ASP A 18 5.70 5.34 -4.19
CA ASP A 18 6.40 4.18 -3.64
C ASP A 18 5.72 3.66 -2.36
N PHE A 19 5.20 4.57 -1.53
CA PHE A 19 4.41 4.24 -0.34
C PHE A 19 3.07 3.57 -0.72
N LEU A 20 2.39 4.04 -1.78
CA LEU A 20 1.14 3.45 -2.27
C LEU A 20 1.34 2.03 -2.81
N ASP A 21 2.46 1.79 -3.48
CA ASP A 21 2.85 0.52 -4.10
C ASP A 21 3.57 -0.43 -3.11
N ARG A 22 3.88 0.04 -1.90
CA ARG A 22 4.59 -0.70 -0.83
C ARG A 22 6.02 -1.09 -1.21
N GLU A 23 6.70 -0.20 -1.91
CA GLU A 23 8.08 -0.38 -2.36
C GLU A 23 9.10 0.26 -1.41
N LEU A 24 8.65 1.13 -0.50
CA LEU A 24 9.49 1.71 0.55
C LEU A 24 9.88 0.66 1.59
N ASP A 25 11.07 0.84 2.17
CA ASP A 25 11.46 0.04 3.33
C ASP A 25 10.57 0.36 4.56
N PRO A 26 10.53 -0.51 5.58
CA PRO A 26 9.70 -0.29 6.77
C PRO A 26 9.96 1.02 7.50
N ALA A 27 11.22 1.49 7.55
CA ALA A 27 11.59 2.75 8.17
C ALA A 27 11.08 3.95 7.37
N GLU A 28 11.32 3.98 6.06
CA GLU A 28 10.79 5.02 5.16
C GLU A 28 9.26 5.07 5.19
N SER A 29 8.61 3.90 5.14
CA SER A 29 7.15 3.78 5.25
C SER A 29 6.61 4.40 6.54
N ALA A 30 7.27 4.14 7.68
CA ALA A 30 6.87 4.71 8.96
C ALA A 30 7.04 6.23 8.99
N GLN A 31 8.09 6.76 8.34
CA GLN A 31 8.34 8.20 8.27
C GLN A 31 7.31 8.92 7.39
N VAL A 32 6.95 8.34 6.23
CA VAL A 32 5.87 8.87 5.38
C VAL A 32 4.54 8.83 6.13
N GLN A 33 4.23 7.71 6.80
CA GLN A 33 3.00 7.58 7.58
C GLN A 33 2.92 8.64 8.70
N ALA A 34 4.00 8.84 9.45
CA ALA A 34 4.05 9.86 10.50
C ALA A 34 3.76 11.27 9.95
N HIS A 35 4.24 11.59 8.73
CA HIS A 35 3.93 12.85 8.07
C HIS A 35 2.44 12.94 7.69
N LEU A 36 1.88 11.87 7.12
CA LEU A 36 0.47 11.81 6.75
C LEU A 36 -0.46 11.97 7.97
N ASP A 37 -0.04 11.51 9.15
CA ASP A 37 -0.83 11.62 10.38
C ASP A 37 -0.95 13.07 10.89
N VAL A 38 -0.03 13.96 10.52
CA VAL A 38 0.01 15.36 11.00
C VAL A 38 -0.28 16.39 9.91
N CYS A 39 -0.26 15.99 8.63
CA CYS A 39 -0.41 16.89 7.50
C CYS A 39 -1.65 16.55 6.67
N GLU A 40 -2.75 17.27 6.92
CA GLU A 40 -4.02 17.09 6.20
C GLU A 40 -3.88 17.26 4.67
N HIS A 41 -2.98 18.14 4.23
CA HIS A 41 -2.75 18.38 2.80
C HIS A 41 -2.15 17.15 2.11
N CYS A 42 -1.09 16.57 2.69
CA CYS A 42 -0.47 15.36 2.16
C CYS A 42 -1.39 14.14 2.30
N ALA A 43 -2.16 14.04 3.39
CA ALA A 43 -3.17 13.00 3.56
C ALA A 43 -4.27 13.07 2.49
N ALA A 44 -4.72 14.28 2.14
CA ALA A 44 -5.70 14.47 1.07
C ALA A 44 -5.16 14.05 -0.30
N ALA A 45 -3.91 14.42 -0.62
CA ALA A 45 -3.23 14.00 -1.86
C ALA A 45 -3.09 12.48 -1.95
N PHE A 46 -2.58 11.84 -0.90
CA PHE A 46 -2.49 10.38 -0.80
C PHE A 46 -3.86 9.70 -0.98
N GLY A 47 -4.89 10.23 -0.32
CA GLY A 47 -6.25 9.71 -0.42
C GLY A 47 -6.81 9.80 -1.83
N PHE A 48 -6.49 10.86 -2.58
CA PHE A 48 -6.87 11.00 -3.98
C PHE A 48 -6.18 9.94 -4.85
N GLU A 49 -4.85 9.81 -4.74
CA GLU A 49 -4.07 8.84 -5.51
C GLU A 49 -4.50 7.39 -5.22
N ARG A 50 -4.73 7.04 -3.95
CA ARG A 50 -5.25 5.72 -3.57
C ARG A 50 -6.59 5.42 -4.24
N ARG A 51 -7.54 6.36 -4.19
CA ARG A 51 -8.86 6.19 -4.83
C ARG A 51 -8.74 6.04 -6.35
N LEU A 52 -7.83 6.79 -6.98
CA LEU A 52 -7.56 6.67 -8.41
C LEU A 52 -7.02 5.27 -8.75
N LEU A 53 -6.02 4.79 -8.00
CA LEU A 53 -5.46 3.45 -8.17
C LEU A 53 -6.52 2.36 -7.97
N ASP A 54 -7.38 2.49 -6.96
CA ASP A 54 -8.45 1.52 -6.69
C ASP A 54 -9.50 1.51 -7.83
N ALA A 55 -9.85 2.68 -8.37
CA ALA A 55 -10.72 2.79 -9.52
C ALA A 55 -10.12 2.14 -10.77
N LEU A 56 -8.82 2.36 -11.02
CA LEU A 56 -8.09 1.72 -12.11
C LEU A 56 -8.07 0.20 -11.91
N LYS A 57 -7.73 -0.30 -10.72
CA LYS A 57 -7.75 -1.75 -10.39
C LYS A 57 -9.14 -2.37 -10.58
N ALA A 58 -10.20 -1.64 -10.28
CA ALA A 58 -11.57 -2.10 -10.49
C ALA A 58 -11.94 -2.19 -11.98
N LYS A 59 -11.44 -1.28 -12.81
CA LYS A 59 -11.66 -1.27 -14.26
C LYS A 59 -10.75 -2.25 -15.01
N LEU A 60 -9.54 -2.45 -14.51
CA LEU A 60 -8.52 -3.33 -15.07
C LEU A 60 -8.56 -4.73 -14.47
N ARG A 61 -9.66 -5.15 -13.83
CA ARG A 61 -9.75 -6.51 -13.28
C ARG A 61 -9.52 -7.52 -14.40
N GLY A 62 -8.31 -8.11 -14.40
CA GLY A 62 -7.92 -9.20 -15.28
C GLY A 62 -8.66 -10.49 -14.95
N GLU A 63 -8.25 -11.58 -15.59
CA GLU A 63 -8.90 -12.88 -15.44
C GLU A 63 -9.09 -13.28 -13.96
N PRO A 64 -10.21 -13.94 -13.65
CA PRO A 64 -10.49 -14.43 -12.30
C PRO A 64 -9.35 -15.32 -11.81
N VAL A 65 -8.92 -15.10 -10.56
CA VAL A 65 -7.90 -15.95 -9.92
C VAL A 65 -8.42 -17.40 -9.86
N PRO A 66 -7.65 -18.39 -10.34
CA PRO A 66 -8.10 -19.78 -10.32
C PRO A 66 -8.45 -20.24 -8.89
N PRO A 67 -9.61 -20.90 -8.69
CA PRO A 67 -10.08 -21.27 -7.35
C PRO A 67 -9.09 -22.16 -6.60
N ARG A 68 -8.41 -23.08 -7.31
CA ARG A 68 -7.37 -23.94 -6.74
C ARG A 68 -6.18 -23.16 -6.15
N LEU A 69 -5.82 -22.03 -6.77
CA LEU A 69 -4.74 -21.18 -6.27
C LEU A 69 -5.19 -20.47 -4.99
N LEU A 70 -6.40 -19.93 -4.96
CA LEU A 70 -6.98 -19.30 -3.77
C LEU A 70 -7.09 -20.29 -2.60
N GLU A 71 -7.54 -21.52 -2.84
CA GLU A 71 -7.60 -22.58 -1.82
C GLU A 71 -6.22 -22.95 -1.27
N ARG A 72 -5.20 -23.02 -2.13
CA ARG A 72 -3.82 -23.28 -1.71
C ARG A 72 -3.27 -22.14 -0.85
N VAL A 73 -3.47 -20.89 -1.25
CA VAL A 73 -3.06 -19.70 -0.48
C VAL A 73 -3.77 -19.68 0.88
N ARG A 74 -5.08 -19.94 0.93
CA ARG A 74 -5.84 -19.99 2.19
C ARG A 74 -5.31 -21.07 3.14
N ARG A 75 -4.99 -22.27 2.64
CA ARG A 75 -4.40 -23.35 3.47
C ARG A 75 -3.05 -22.98 4.06
N LEU A 76 -2.18 -22.36 3.25
CA LEU A 76 -0.88 -21.86 3.71
C LEU A 76 -1.01 -20.79 4.79
N LEU A 77 -1.94 -19.84 4.61
CA LEU A 77 -2.23 -18.80 5.61
C LEU A 77 -2.84 -19.38 6.90
N ALA A 78 -3.64 -20.43 6.79
CA ALA A 78 -4.23 -21.14 7.94
C ALA A 78 -3.22 -22.07 8.66
N GLY A 79 -1.94 -22.06 8.29
CA GLY A 79 -0.93 -22.91 8.91
C GLY A 79 -1.12 -24.42 8.63
N THR A 80 -1.97 -24.78 7.67
CA THR A 80 -2.17 -26.19 7.28
C THR A 80 -1.17 -26.51 6.18
N PRO A 81 -0.15 -27.35 6.43
CA PRO A 81 0.83 -27.68 5.39
C PRO A 81 0.12 -28.32 4.19
N PRO A 82 0.39 -27.87 2.95
CA PRO A 82 -0.25 -28.43 1.77
C PRO A 82 0.21 -29.88 1.60
N ASP A 83 -0.75 -30.80 1.45
CA ASP A 83 -0.51 -32.18 1.08
C ASP A 83 0.38 -32.24 -0.16
N ARG A 84 1.57 -32.82 0.01
CA ARG A 84 2.55 -33.07 -1.05
C ARG A 84 2.29 -34.50 -1.53
N HIS A 85 1.55 -34.64 -2.63
CA HIS A 85 1.53 -35.87 -3.41
C HIS A 85 2.62 -35.85 -4.48
#